data_AF-X0XVE6-F1
#
_entry.id   AF-X0XVE6-F1
#
_cell.length_a   1.000
_cell.length_b   1.000
_cell.length_c   1.000
_cell.angle_alpha   90.00
_cell.angle_beta   90.00
_cell.angle_gamma   90.00
#
_symmetry.space_group_name_H-M   'P 1'
#
loop_
_entity.id
_entity.type
_entity.pdbx_description
1 polymer ?
#
loop_
_entity_poly.entity_id
_entity_poly.type
_entity_poly.pdbx_seq_one_letter_code
_entity_poly.pdbx_strand_id
1 'polypeptide(L)'
;MHTCDILVVGAGPAGSSAALEAAKNGADVLLVEKKKNVGEPVQCAEYIPKLLLNEVNISQKSVVQDICGLKTYLLNDECRESRLPGCMLNRSVFDKELALRAEDAGATVCVNTTCISNNKEKTLLNKDGRKTDVISKIVIGCDGPKSTVGTWINTVNEEFVVGMQY
;
A
#
# COMPACT_ATOMS: atom_id res chain seq x y z
N MET A 1 -6.49 -24.38 6.46
CA MET A 1 -7.21 -23.29 7.15
C MET A 1 -6.17 -22.57 7.97
N HIS A 2 -6.15 -21.24 7.92
CA HIS A 2 -5.22 -20.41 8.68
C HIS A 2 -6.03 -19.43 9.53
N THR A 3 -5.52 -19.07 10.70
CA THR A 3 -6.22 -18.19 11.66
C THR A 3 -5.25 -17.11 12.07
N CYS A 4 -5.74 -15.88 12.17
CA CYS A 4 -5.01 -14.71 12.65
C CYS A 4 -5.98 -13.76 13.38
N ASP A 5 -5.46 -12.76 14.08
CA ASP A 5 -6.30 -11.70 14.63
C ASP A 5 -6.70 -10.72 13.52
N ILE A 6 -5.74 -10.29 12.70
CA ILE A 6 -5.93 -9.26 11.68
C ILE A 6 -5.40 -9.74 10.32
N LEU A 7 -6.29 -9.76 9.33
CA LEU A 7 -5.91 -9.93 7.92
C LEU A 7 -5.80 -8.55 7.26
N VAL A 8 -4.61 -8.20 6.78
CA VAL A 8 -4.38 -6.98 6.00
C VAL A 8 -4.24 -7.34 4.52
N VAL A 9 -5.05 -6.72 3.67
CA VAL A 9 -5.08 -7.02 2.22
C VAL A 9 -4.44 -5.88 1.43
N GLY A 10 -3.25 -6.13 0.86
CA GLY A 10 -2.43 -5.20 0.08
C GLY A 10 -1.22 -4.69 0.86
N ALA A 11 0.00 -4.90 0.34
CA ALA A 11 1.26 -4.52 0.98
C ALA A 11 1.85 -3.21 0.45
N GLY A 12 0.99 -2.30 -0.01
CA GLY A 12 1.39 -0.91 -0.25
C GLY A 12 1.65 -0.14 1.05
N PRO A 13 1.94 1.18 0.99
CA PRO A 13 2.26 1.97 2.17
C PRO A 13 1.21 1.89 3.29
N ALA A 14 -0.08 1.93 2.93
CA ALA A 14 -1.16 1.82 3.91
C ALA A 14 -1.18 0.47 4.63
N GLY A 15 -1.14 -0.64 3.88
CA GLY A 15 -1.26 -1.97 4.49
C GLY A 15 -0.01 -2.41 5.23
N SER A 16 1.18 -2.12 4.70
CA SER A 16 2.43 -2.40 5.41
C SER A 16 2.54 -1.58 6.70
N SER A 17 2.08 -0.32 6.71
CA SER A 17 2.04 0.49 7.94
C SER A 17 1.01 -0.03 8.94
N ALA A 18 -0.19 -0.43 8.47
CA ALA A 18 -1.22 -1.02 9.33
C ALA A 18 -0.75 -2.34 9.95
N ALA A 19 -0.11 -3.20 9.16
CA ALA A 19 0.44 -4.47 9.61
C ALA A 19 1.57 -4.26 10.63
N LEU A 20 2.48 -3.31 10.36
CA LEU A 20 3.56 -2.93 11.28
C LEU A 20 3.02 -2.51 12.65
N GLU A 21 2.04 -1.59 12.66
CA GLU A 21 1.52 -1.07 13.92
C GLU A 21 0.72 -2.15 14.68
N ALA A 22 -0.08 -2.95 13.97
CA ALA A 22 -0.80 -4.06 14.58
C ALA A 22 0.14 -5.11 15.21
N ALA A 23 1.20 -5.50 14.50
CA ALA A 23 2.17 -6.48 14.97
C ALA A 23 2.98 -5.95 16.18
N LYS A 24 3.38 -4.67 16.16
CA LYS A 24 4.03 -4.01 17.31
C LYS A 24 3.18 -4.03 18.58
N ASN A 25 1.87 -3.99 18.43
CA ASN A 25 0.91 -4.06 19.53
C ASN A 25 0.50 -5.50 19.88
N GLY A 26 1.18 -6.51 19.33
CA GLY A 26 1.06 -7.92 19.72
C GLY A 26 -0.07 -8.69 19.04
N ALA A 27 -0.70 -8.15 17.99
CA ALA A 27 -1.69 -8.89 17.22
C ALA A 27 -1.02 -9.95 16.32
N ASP A 28 -1.68 -11.09 16.13
CA ASP A 28 -1.32 -12.04 15.07
C ASP A 28 -1.80 -11.50 13.71
N VAL A 29 -0.86 -11.06 12.87
CA VAL A 29 -1.15 -10.34 11.62
C VAL A 29 -0.74 -11.16 10.41
N LEU A 30 -1.67 -11.35 9.48
CA LEU A 30 -1.38 -11.83 8.13
C LEU A 30 -1.51 -10.67 7.14
N LEU A 31 -0.40 -10.25 6.55
CA LEU A 31 -0.36 -9.27 5.45
C LEU A 31 -0.26 -10.00 4.11
N VAL A 32 -1.22 -9.79 3.21
CA VAL A 32 -1.23 -10.43 1.88
C VAL A 32 -1.04 -9.43 0.76
N GLU A 33 -0.27 -9.80 -0.27
CA GLU A 33 -0.02 -9.00 -1.46
C GLU A 33 -0.24 -9.87 -2.71
N LYS A 34 -1.02 -9.36 -3.66
CA LYS A 34 -1.33 -10.08 -4.91
C LYS A 34 -0.12 -10.17 -5.83
N LYS A 35 0.77 -9.17 -5.80
CA LYS A 35 1.97 -9.11 -6.61
C LYS A 35 3.08 -10.01 -6.05
N LYS A 36 3.99 -10.45 -6.91
CA LYS A 36 5.16 -11.26 -6.52
C LYS A 36 6.17 -10.47 -5.70
N ASN A 37 6.40 -9.24 -6.13
CA ASN A 37 7.33 -8.31 -5.51
C ASN A 37 6.51 -7.15 -4.96
N VAL A 38 6.66 -6.87 -3.66
CA VAL A 38 6.05 -5.69 -3.04
C VAL A 38 6.58 -4.43 -3.71
N GLY A 39 5.69 -3.49 -4.04
CA GLY A 39 6.04 -2.23 -4.71
C GLY A 39 6.24 -2.32 -6.23
N GLU A 40 6.16 -3.50 -6.85
CA GLU A 40 6.43 -3.67 -8.29
C GLU A 40 5.26 -4.34 -9.06
N PRO A 41 4.83 -3.81 -10.22
CA PRO A 41 5.34 -2.59 -10.86
C PRO A 41 4.91 -1.33 -10.11
N VAL A 42 5.74 -0.29 -10.20
CA VAL A 42 5.48 1.04 -9.64
C VAL A 42 4.35 1.70 -10.44
N GLN A 43 3.36 2.24 -9.73
CA GLN A 43 2.21 2.95 -10.29
C GLN A 43 1.97 4.23 -9.49
N CYS A 44 2.99 5.08 -9.42
CA CYS A 44 2.99 6.32 -8.66
C CYS A 44 3.99 7.30 -9.28
N ALA A 45 3.68 8.60 -9.20
CA ALA A 45 4.60 9.67 -9.55
C ALA A 45 5.65 9.96 -8.46
N GLU A 46 5.60 9.24 -7.34
CA GLU A 46 6.66 9.12 -6.31
C GLU A 46 7.05 10.38 -5.54
N TYR A 47 6.46 11.53 -5.84
CA TYR A 47 6.65 12.77 -5.08
C TYR A 47 6.01 12.69 -3.68
N ILE A 48 6.80 13.01 -2.66
CA ILE A 48 6.36 13.22 -1.28
C ILE A 48 6.67 14.66 -0.85
N PRO A 49 5.68 15.46 -0.43
CA PRO A 49 5.91 16.77 0.15
C PRO A 49 6.77 16.69 1.43
N LYS A 50 7.65 17.68 1.63
CA LYS A 50 8.53 17.77 2.81
C LYS A 50 7.75 17.76 4.13
N LEU A 51 6.53 18.30 4.13
CA LEU A 51 5.64 18.33 5.28
C LEU A 51 5.24 16.93 5.79
N LEU A 52 5.25 15.91 4.92
CA LEU A 52 4.91 14.53 5.28
C LEU A 52 6.12 13.70 5.73
N LEU A 53 7.35 14.21 5.57
CA LEU A 53 8.57 13.45 5.90
C LEU A 53 8.72 13.18 7.41
N ASN A 54 8.04 13.95 8.27
CA ASN A 54 8.05 13.70 9.71
C ASN A 54 7.06 12.60 10.14
N GLU A 55 6.03 12.35 9.33
CA GLU A 55 4.99 11.35 9.60
C GLU A 55 5.35 9.97 9.04
N VAL A 56 6.25 9.94 8.05
CA VAL A 56 6.63 8.73 7.33
C VAL A 56 8.13 8.51 7.50
N ASN A 57 8.50 7.38 8.08
CA ASN A 57 9.89 7.00 8.21
C ASN A 57 10.45 6.55 6.84
N ILE A 58 10.94 7.52 6.06
CA ILE A 58 11.55 7.31 4.76
C ILE A 58 13.06 7.14 4.94
N SER A 59 13.61 6.02 4.47
CA SER A 59 15.05 5.83 4.47
C SER A 59 15.70 6.70 3.38
N GLN A 60 16.95 7.12 3.61
CA GLN A 60 17.73 7.82 2.59
C GLN A 60 17.93 6.98 1.32
N LYS A 61 17.89 5.65 1.42
CA LYS A 61 17.99 4.73 0.27
C LYS A 61 16.78 4.79 -0.65
N SER A 62 15.63 5.18 -0.09
CA SER A 62 14.39 5.34 -0.84
C SER A 62 14.28 6.70 -1.52
N VAL A 63 15.16 7.67 -1.22
CA VAL A 63 15.12 9.01 -1.83
C VAL A 63 15.99 9.03 -3.09
N VAL A 64 15.38 9.42 -4.21
CA VAL A 64 16.05 9.50 -5.52
C VAL A 64 16.48 10.92 -5.84
N GLN A 65 15.65 11.91 -5.46
CA GLN A 65 15.89 13.31 -5.81
C GLN A 65 15.19 14.24 -4.83
N ASP A 66 15.87 15.30 -4.40
CA ASP A 66 15.24 16.41 -3.68
C ASP A 66 14.49 17.36 -4.64
N ILE A 67 13.32 17.82 -4.20
CA ILE A 67 12.44 18.73 -4.95
C ILE A 67 12.34 20.05 -4.19
N CYS A 68 12.54 21.17 -4.88
CA CYS A 68 12.42 22.51 -4.30
C CYS A 68 11.06 23.19 -4.60
N GLY A 69 10.36 22.73 -5.64
CA GLY A 69 9.07 23.25 -6.08
C GLY A 69 8.53 22.55 -7.31
N LEU A 70 7.34 22.96 -7.74
CA LEU A 70 6.62 22.41 -8.90
C LEU A 70 6.25 23.54 -9.87
N LYS A 71 6.39 23.25 -11.17
CA LYS A 71 5.87 24.08 -12.26
C LYS A 71 4.61 23.44 -12.82
N THR A 72 3.51 24.17 -12.79
CA THR A 72 2.22 23.72 -13.33
C THR A 72 1.94 24.47 -14.63
N TYR A 73 1.77 23.72 -15.72
CA TYR A 73 1.41 24.26 -17.02
C TYR A 73 -0.10 24.08 -17.24
N LEU A 74 -0.78 25.16 -17.57
CA LEU A 74 -2.21 25.18 -17.88
C LEU A 74 -2.41 25.24 -19.41
N LEU A 75 -3.65 24.96 -19.86
CA LEU A 75 -4.01 24.85 -21.28
C LEU A 75 -3.75 26.13 -22.11
N ASN A 76 -3.54 27.27 -21.47
CA ASN A 76 -3.31 28.57 -22.09
C ASN A 76 -1.83 29.01 -22.03
N ASP A 77 -0.91 28.06 -21.94
CA ASP A 77 0.54 28.27 -21.76
C ASP A 77 0.91 29.07 -20.49
N GLU A 78 -0.04 29.28 -19.57
CA GLU A 78 0.28 29.83 -18.25
C GLU A 78 1.11 28.82 -17.47
N CYS A 79 2.26 29.28 -16.97
CA CYS A 79 3.08 28.55 -16.04
C CYS A 79 2.92 29.17 -14.64
N ARG A 80 2.56 28.33 -13.67
CA ARG A 80 2.56 28.71 -12.25
C ARG A 80 3.65 27.95 -11.54
N GLU A 81 4.53 28.68 -10.87
CA GLU A 81 5.56 28.10 -10.01
C GLU A 81 5.09 28.12 -8.56
N SER A 82 5.28 26.99 -7.88
CA SER A 82 4.94 26.85 -6.48
C SER A 82 6.13 26.30 -5.69
N ARG A 83 6.43 26.96 -4.56
CA ARG A 83 7.48 26.50 -3.65
C ARG A 83 6.94 25.39 -2.77
N LEU A 84 6.94 24.18 -3.31
CA LEU A 84 6.52 22.95 -2.65
C LEU A 84 7.73 22.02 -2.53
N PRO A 85 8.55 22.17 -1.46
CA PRO A 85 9.70 21.31 -1.27
C PRO A 85 9.25 19.90 -0.90
N GLY A 86 10.04 18.91 -1.29
CA GLY A 86 9.79 17.50 -1.05
C GLY A 86 10.89 16.63 -1.61
N CYS A 87 10.59 15.36 -1.86
CA CYS A 87 11.51 14.46 -2.53
C CYS A 87 10.75 13.49 -3.45
N MET A 88 11.45 12.98 -4.45
CA MET A 88 11.02 11.84 -5.25
C MET A 88 11.54 10.57 -4.60
N LEU A 89 10.67 9.58 -4.46
CA LEU A 89 11.04 8.27 -3.95
C LEU A 89 11.35 7.28 -5.06
N ASN A 90 12.10 6.25 -4.71
CA ASN A 90 12.03 4.95 -5.37
C ASN A 90 10.95 4.14 -4.64
N ARG A 91 9.76 4.03 -5.24
CA ARG A 91 8.62 3.39 -4.59
C ARG A 91 8.79 1.89 -4.37
N SER A 92 9.54 1.18 -5.22
CA SER A 92 9.76 -0.25 -4.98
C SER A 92 10.63 -0.48 -3.75
N VAL A 93 11.67 0.33 -3.56
CA VAL A 93 12.52 0.29 -2.35
C VAL A 93 11.71 0.69 -1.12
N PHE A 94 10.97 1.80 -1.20
CA PHE A 94 10.17 2.30 -0.07
C PHE A 94 9.10 1.31 0.39
N ASP A 95 8.27 0.80 -0.53
CA ASP A 95 7.20 -0.14 -0.21
C ASP A 95 7.76 -1.45 0.37
N LYS A 96 8.89 -1.93 -0.16
CA LYS A 96 9.57 -3.13 0.34
C LYS A 96 10.13 -2.93 1.75
N GLU A 97 10.76 -1.79 2.03
CA GLU A 97 11.24 -1.49 3.38
C GLU A 97 10.10 -1.41 4.40
N LEU A 98 8.94 -0.88 4.03
CA LEU A 98 7.76 -0.89 4.90
C LEU A 98 7.25 -2.31 5.18
N ALA A 99 7.17 -3.16 4.16
CA ALA A 99 6.74 -4.55 4.34
C ALA A 99 7.74 -5.35 5.20
N LEU A 100 9.04 -5.14 5.01
CA LEU A 100 10.09 -5.75 5.85
C LEU A 100 9.99 -5.30 7.30
N ARG A 101 9.72 -4.02 7.56
CA ARG A 101 9.50 -3.55 8.94
C ARG A 101 8.29 -4.22 9.59
N ALA A 102 7.22 -4.44 8.83
CA ALA A 102 6.05 -5.16 9.33
C ALA A 102 6.40 -6.62 9.68
N GLU A 103 7.18 -7.28 8.82
CA GLU A 103 7.71 -8.63 9.06
C GLU A 103 8.62 -8.68 10.30
N ASP A 104 9.56 -7.74 10.43
CA ASP A 104 10.46 -7.60 11.57
C ASP A 104 9.70 -7.36 12.90
N ALA A 105 8.53 -6.72 12.83
CA ALA A 105 7.64 -6.50 13.98
C ALA A 105 6.79 -7.74 14.32
N GLY A 106 6.80 -8.79 13.49
CA GLY A 106 6.10 -10.05 13.73
C GLY A 106 4.93 -10.34 12.80
N ALA A 107 4.64 -9.49 11.81
CA ALA A 107 3.59 -9.79 10.83
C ALA A 107 4.04 -10.90 9.87
N THR A 108 3.16 -11.84 9.54
CA THR A 108 3.39 -12.81 8.46
C THR A 108 3.09 -12.16 7.12
N VAL A 109 4.09 -12.04 6.24
CA VAL A 109 3.91 -11.44 4.91
C VAL A 109 3.80 -12.51 3.82
N CYS A 110 2.71 -12.48 3.05
CA CYS A 110 2.41 -13.42 1.97
C CYS A 110 2.24 -12.71 0.63
N VAL A 111 3.26 -12.78 -0.22
CA VAL A 111 3.17 -12.33 -1.63
C VAL A 111 2.47 -13.37 -2.53
N ASN A 112 2.20 -13.03 -3.79
CA ASN A 112 1.44 -13.85 -4.76
C ASN A 112 0.09 -14.34 -4.22
N THR A 113 -0.53 -13.59 -3.31
CA THR A 113 -1.72 -13.99 -2.58
C THR A 113 -2.85 -13.00 -2.85
N THR A 114 -3.83 -13.42 -3.63
CA THR A 114 -5.00 -12.60 -3.98
C THR A 114 -6.14 -12.89 -3.00
N CYS A 115 -6.73 -11.83 -2.45
CA CYS A 115 -7.97 -11.93 -1.68
C CYS A 115 -9.18 -11.97 -2.63
N ILE A 116 -10.01 -13.00 -2.52
CA ILE A 116 -11.08 -13.29 -3.49
C ILE A 116 -12.46 -12.89 -2.97
N SER A 117 -12.82 -13.33 -1.76
CA SER A 117 -14.14 -13.09 -1.19
C SER A 117 -14.12 -13.24 0.33
N ASN A 118 -15.14 -12.71 0.99
CA ASN A 118 -15.39 -12.87 2.42
C ASN A 118 -16.88 -13.14 2.64
N ASN A 119 -17.20 -14.13 3.47
CA ASN A 119 -18.58 -14.52 3.81
C ASN A 119 -18.95 -14.19 5.27
N LYS A 120 -18.27 -13.22 5.89
CA LYS A 120 -18.29 -12.83 7.31
C LYS A 120 -17.63 -13.80 8.28
N GLU A 121 -17.55 -15.09 7.96
CA GLU A 121 -16.89 -16.09 8.82
C GLU A 121 -15.42 -16.31 8.42
N LYS A 122 -15.16 -16.30 7.10
CA LYS A 122 -13.86 -16.59 6.52
C LYS A 122 -13.61 -15.77 5.27
N THR A 123 -12.33 -15.48 5.03
CA THR A 123 -11.82 -14.85 3.82
C THR A 123 -11.14 -15.91 2.95
N LEU A 124 -11.56 -16.00 1.69
CA LEU A 124 -10.94 -16.89 0.71
C LEU A 124 -9.75 -16.20 0.05
N LEU A 125 -8.57 -16.78 0.23
CA LEU A 125 -7.35 -16.36 -0.43
C LEU A 125 -6.97 -17.34 -1.54
N ASN A 126 -6.32 -16.84 -2.60
CA ASN A 126 -5.73 -17.64 -3.66
C ASN A 126 -4.22 -17.33 -3.74
N LYS A 127 -3.38 -18.31 -3.42
CA LYS A 127 -1.92 -18.23 -3.55
C LYS A 127 -1.46 -19.21 -4.60
N ASP A 128 -0.91 -18.70 -5.71
CA ASP A 128 -0.40 -19.52 -6.83
C ASP A 128 -1.40 -20.60 -7.33
N GLY A 129 -2.69 -20.25 -7.38
CA GLY A 129 -3.78 -21.15 -7.80
C GLY A 129 -4.37 -22.00 -6.66
N ARG A 130 -3.72 -22.05 -5.50
CA ARG A 130 -4.20 -22.78 -4.32
C ARG A 130 -5.10 -21.88 -3.47
N LYS A 131 -6.37 -22.28 -3.40
CA LYS A 131 -7.37 -21.62 -2.54
C LYS A 131 -7.23 -22.05 -1.08
N THR A 132 -7.20 -21.09 -0.17
CA THR A 132 -7.12 -21.32 1.28
C THR A 132 -8.04 -20.37 2.02
N ASP A 133 -8.80 -20.92 2.98
CA ASP A 133 -9.62 -20.11 3.89
C ASP A 133 -8.77 -19.57 5.05
N VAL A 134 -8.96 -18.28 5.35
CA VAL A 134 -8.44 -17.58 6.52
C VAL A 134 -9.59 -17.12 7.42
N ILE A 135 -9.50 -17.42 8.71
CA ILE A 135 -10.39 -16.88 9.73
C ILE A 135 -9.64 -15.74 10.44
N SER A 136 -10.26 -14.56 10.47
CA SER A 136 -9.70 -13.36 11.09
C SER A 136 -10.77 -12.61 11.87
N LYS A 137 -10.40 -11.97 12.97
CA LYS A 137 -11.34 -11.11 13.74
C LYS A 137 -11.60 -9.80 13.02
N ILE A 138 -10.56 -9.25 12.38
CA ILE A 138 -10.61 -7.98 11.64
C ILE A 138 -9.99 -8.18 10.25
N VAL A 139 -10.59 -7.55 9.23
CA VAL A 139 -9.99 -7.41 7.90
C VAL A 139 -9.74 -5.93 7.63
N ILE A 140 -8.52 -5.57 7.24
CA ILE A 140 -8.14 -4.21 6.83
C ILE A 140 -7.91 -4.21 5.32
N GLY A 141 -8.78 -3.50 4.59
CA GLY A 141 -8.68 -3.33 3.13
C GLY A 141 -7.68 -2.24 2.77
N CYS A 142 -6.56 -2.60 2.13
CA CYS A 142 -5.49 -1.71 1.67
C CYS A 142 -5.09 -2.02 0.21
N ASP A 143 -6.01 -2.56 -0.57
CA ASP A 143 -5.81 -3.17 -1.89
C ASP A 143 -5.97 -2.19 -3.07
N GLY A 144 -5.87 -0.90 -2.78
CA GLY A 144 -5.78 0.18 -3.74
C GLY A 144 -7.12 0.63 -4.33
N PRO A 145 -7.10 1.46 -5.38
CA PRO A 145 -8.29 2.17 -5.86
C PRO A 145 -9.35 1.27 -6.50
N LYS A 146 -8.99 0.04 -6.90
CA LYS A 146 -9.91 -0.99 -7.40
C LYS A 146 -10.18 -2.05 -6.32
N SER A 147 -10.40 -1.57 -5.09
CA SER A 147 -10.48 -2.39 -3.88
C SER A 147 -11.56 -3.47 -4.01
N THR A 148 -11.17 -4.73 -3.80
CA THR A 148 -12.08 -5.87 -3.63
C THR A 148 -12.69 -5.82 -2.23
N VAL A 149 -11.90 -5.51 -1.19
CA VAL A 149 -12.39 -5.46 0.19
C VAL A 149 -13.44 -4.36 0.38
N GLY A 150 -13.26 -3.20 -0.24
CA GLY A 150 -14.22 -2.09 -0.22
C GLY A 150 -15.60 -2.48 -0.77
N THR A 151 -15.66 -3.36 -1.78
CA THR A 151 -16.95 -3.84 -2.33
C THR A 151 -17.80 -4.56 -1.29
N TRP A 152 -17.19 -5.22 -0.29
CA TRP A 152 -17.92 -5.96 0.73
C TRP A 152 -18.70 -5.05 1.70
N ILE A 153 -18.31 -3.79 1.76
CA ILE A 153 -18.94 -2.74 2.58
C ILE A 153 -19.56 -1.64 1.73
N ASN A 154 -19.77 -1.87 0.43
CA ASN A 154 -20.30 -0.91 -0.53
C ASN A 154 -19.53 0.43 -0.58
N THR A 155 -18.21 0.38 -0.36
CA THR A 155 -17.31 1.53 -0.52
C THR A 155 -16.45 1.30 -1.75
N VAL A 156 -16.88 1.89 -2.87
CA VAL A 156 -16.24 1.72 -4.18
C VAL A 156 -15.96 3.07 -4.81
N ASN A 157 -14.86 3.17 -5.54
CA ASN A 157 -14.57 4.34 -6.37
C ASN A 157 -15.32 4.20 -7.69
N GLU A 158 -16.21 5.13 -8.00
CA GLU A 158 -17.00 5.12 -9.24
C GLU A 158 -16.35 5.98 -10.34
N GLU A 159 -15.66 7.05 -9.96
CA GLU A 159 -15.04 7.99 -10.87
C GLU A 159 -13.51 7.90 -10.80
N PHE A 160 -12.86 7.93 -11.98
CA PHE A 160 -11.40 7.84 -12.09
C PHE A 160 -10.88 8.95 -13.00
N VAL A 161 -9.75 9.56 -12.60
CA VAL A 161 -8.98 10.48 -13.41
C VAL A 161 -7.68 9.79 -13.85
N VAL A 162 -7.35 9.88 -15.13
CA VAL A 162 -6.12 9.29 -15.67
C VAL A 162 -4.98 10.31 -15.58
N GLY A 163 -3.92 9.96 -14.86
CA GLY A 163 -2.65 10.66 -14.89
C GLY A 163 -1.64 9.90 -15.74
N MET A 164 -0.85 10.62 -16.54
CA MET A 164 0.26 10.06 -17.31
C MET A 164 1.58 10.66 -16.83
N GLN A 165 2.60 9.81 -16.71
CA GLN A 165 3.97 10.20 -16.39
C GLN A 165 4.85 9.71 -17.53
N TYR A 166 5.69 10.60 -18.05
CA TYR A 166 6.60 10.38 -19.17
C TYR A 166 8.01 10.86 -18.81
#